data_AF-A0A6A6T2C9-F1
#
_entry.id   AF-A0A6A6T2C9-F1
#
_cell.length_a   1.000
_cell.length_b   1.000
_cell.length_c   1.000
_cell.angle_alpha   90.00
_cell.angle_beta   90.00
_cell.angle_gamma   90.00
#
_symmetry.space_group_name_H-M   'P 1'
#
loop_
_entity.id
_entity.type
_entity.pdbx_description
1 polymer ?
#
loop_
_entity_poly.entity_id
_entity_poly.type
_entity_poly.pdbx_seq_one_letter_code
_entity_poly.pdbx_strand_id
1 'polypeptide(L)'
;SRCKLDILTALSSGIIELVESGTNRVLSFGVHLSERHLDLTIPPKPTRWPYHGRVALETDTTSEVWKATLRPNHTYDLRLPQGKGEAWCYYNDTHPGRPSEVPLSERMPVAREIGTTVSFTVYDDPAPPQLLATLRLEPQVCHISGYPPFQIIIEFTTDSKQIVTFDKSRTPLSSFWLDSHGVEELIDCVDESGEEVEWPAQFGCFDSDPRPEFPDDSDFVEISSDRTWRFVYILKKESQSNVGGLEDLRAGKMSRATIAGDLVRKFPKWLYGQKEDLLKGTLEEKKRRWGFDTQKRGSMEVKVGGEPMEFQVV
;
A
#
# COMPACT_ATOMS: atom_id res chain seq x y z
N SER A 1 4.66 16.69 4.10
CA SER A 1 3.99 16.16 2.90
C SER A 1 5.00 15.89 1.78
N ARG A 2 4.88 14.74 1.09
CA ARG A 2 5.45 14.57 -0.26
C ARG A 2 4.38 15.08 -1.22
N CYS A 3 4.71 16.05 -2.06
CA CYS A 3 3.80 16.45 -3.13
C CYS A 3 3.77 15.29 -4.14
N LYS A 4 2.57 14.83 -4.49
CA LYS A 4 2.36 13.82 -5.52
C LYS A 4 1.73 14.50 -6.72
N LEU A 5 2.24 14.22 -7.90
CA LEU A 5 1.70 14.70 -9.17
C LEU A 5 0.98 13.53 -9.85
N ASP A 6 -0.32 13.72 -10.10
CA ASP A 6 -1.11 12.75 -10.86
C ASP A 6 -0.65 12.72 -12.33
N ILE A 7 -0.29 11.53 -12.81
CA ILE A 7 0.28 11.35 -14.16
C ILE A 7 -0.72 11.73 -15.24
N LEU A 8 -2.01 11.43 -15.09
CA LEU A 8 -3.03 11.81 -16.09
C LEU A 8 -3.16 13.32 -16.20
N THR A 9 -3.15 14.02 -15.07
CA THR A 9 -3.18 15.48 -15.00
C THR A 9 -1.92 16.08 -15.64
N ALA A 10 -0.74 15.51 -15.36
CA ALA A 10 0.52 15.94 -15.95
C ALA A 10 0.59 15.71 -17.47
N LEU A 11 0.07 14.58 -17.96
CA LEU A 11 -0.06 14.28 -19.39
C LEU A 11 -1.05 15.23 -20.07
N SER A 12 -2.21 15.45 -19.44
CA SER A 12 -3.26 16.32 -19.96
C SER A 12 -2.88 17.81 -19.94
N SER A 13 -1.86 18.19 -19.17
CA SER A 13 -1.32 19.56 -19.15
C SER A 13 -0.04 19.72 -19.98
N GLY A 14 0.45 18.65 -20.60
CA GLY A 14 1.68 18.66 -21.40
C GLY A 14 2.97 18.84 -20.60
N ILE A 15 2.93 18.61 -19.28
CA ILE A 15 4.14 18.66 -18.42
C ILE A 15 5.05 17.46 -18.72
N ILE A 16 4.44 16.32 -18.96
CA ILE A 16 5.09 15.08 -19.38
C ILE A 16 4.42 14.59 -20.65
N GLU A 17 5.18 13.87 -21.47
CA GLU A 17 4.70 13.15 -22.63
C GLU A 17 4.80 11.65 -22.36
N LEU A 18 3.80 10.91 -22.83
CA LEU A 18 3.86 9.47 -22.92
C LEU A 18 4.22 9.08 -24.35
N VAL A 19 5.23 8.24 -24.51
CA VAL A 19 5.75 7.83 -25.81
C VAL A 19 5.78 6.31 -25.88
N GLU A 20 5.38 5.74 -27.01
CA GLU A 20 5.61 4.31 -27.26
C GLU A 20 7.11 4.08 -27.51
N SER A 21 7.70 3.17 -26.71
CA SER A 21 9.14 2.98 -26.71
C SER A 21 9.62 2.48 -28.06
N GLY A 22 10.71 3.06 -28.57
CA GLY A 22 11.27 2.74 -29.88
C GLY A 22 10.59 3.40 -31.09
N THR A 23 9.41 4.01 -30.96
CA THR A 23 8.73 4.68 -32.09
C THR A 23 8.82 6.21 -32.04
N ASN A 24 9.20 6.78 -30.89
CA ASN A 24 9.14 8.23 -30.62
C ASN A 24 7.74 8.85 -30.84
N ARG A 25 6.69 8.02 -30.98
CA ARG A 25 5.32 8.47 -31.19
C ARG A 25 4.73 8.88 -29.84
N VAL A 26 4.42 10.17 -29.70
CA VAL A 26 3.69 10.70 -28.54
C VAL A 26 2.25 10.24 -28.60
N LEU A 27 1.76 9.69 -27.49
CA LEU A 27 0.37 9.29 -27.32
C LEU A 27 -0.45 10.46 -26.77
N SER A 28 -1.53 10.80 -27.47
CA SER A 28 -2.46 11.84 -27.04
C SER A 28 -3.56 11.23 -26.20
N PHE A 29 -3.70 11.73 -24.97
CA PHE A 29 -4.83 11.42 -24.10
C PHE A 29 -5.96 12.36 -24.50
N GLY A 30 -7.13 11.82 -24.88
CA GLY A 30 -8.27 12.56 -25.44
C GLY A 30 -8.97 13.56 -24.51
N VAL A 31 -8.27 14.07 -23.51
CA VAL A 31 -8.72 15.14 -22.63
C VAL A 31 -8.48 16.45 -23.37
N HIS A 32 -9.56 17.19 -23.65
CA HIS A 32 -9.44 18.55 -24.15
C HIS A 32 -8.57 19.37 -23.18
N LEU A 33 -7.43 19.84 -23.68
CA LEU A 33 -6.65 20.92 -23.10
C LEU A 33 -7.58 22.15 -22.97
N SER A 34 -8.33 22.25 -21.88
CA SER A 34 -8.57 23.58 -21.34
C SER A 34 -7.17 24.12 -21.05
N GLU A 35 -6.84 25.34 -21.47
CA GLU A 35 -5.59 26.06 -21.21
C GLU A 35 -5.33 26.22 -19.69
N ARG A 36 -5.22 25.10 -18.97
CA ARG A 36 -4.98 25.04 -17.55
C ARG A 36 -3.49 24.92 -17.39
N HIS A 37 -2.87 26.05 -17.12
CA HIS A 37 -1.63 26.09 -16.38
C HIS A 37 -1.80 25.23 -15.13
N LEU A 38 -1.03 24.16 -15.00
CA LEU A 38 -1.01 23.41 -13.77
C LEU A 38 -0.08 24.14 -12.80
N ASP A 39 -0.68 24.72 -11.78
CA ASP A 39 0.07 25.41 -10.74
C ASP A 39 0.44 24.42 -9.64
N LEU A 40 1.73 24.08 -9.56
CA LEU A 40 2.26 23.28 -8.48
C LEU A 40 2.92 24.18 -7.45
N THR A 41 2.24 24.42 -6.32
CA THR A 41 2.85 25.08 -5.18
C THR A 41 3.77 24.11 -4.46
N ILE A 42 5.09 24.35 -4.54
CA ILE A 42 6.08 23.60 -3.78
C ILE A 42 6.38 24.39 -2.50
N PRO A 43 5.96 23.91 -1.31
CA PRO A 43 6.26 24.62 -0.08
C PRO A 43 7.77 24.65 0.15
N PRO A 44 8.34 25.77 0.64
CA PRO A 44 9.75 25.85 0.98
C PRO A 44 10.05 24.79 2.05
N LYS A 45 11.06 23.95 1.79
CA LYS A 45 11.59 23.02 2.79
C LYS A 45 12.93 23.54 3.26
N PRO A 46 13.06 24.00 4.52
CA PRO A 46 14.37 24.28 5.09
C PRO A 46 15.12 22.95 5.22
N THR A 47 16.01 22.66 4.29
CA THR A 47 16.91 21.50 4.36
C THR A 47 18.35 21.99 4.33
N ARG A 48 19.18 21.49 5.26
CA ARG A 48 20.64 21.73 5.28
C ARG A 48 21.39 20.99 4.16
N TRP A 49 20.68 20.17 3.39
CA TRP A 49 21.22 19.35 2.31
C TRP A 49 20.80 19.92 0.95
N PRO A 50 21.63 19.82 -0.10
CA PRO A 50 21.36 20.36 -1.45
C PRO A 50 20.25 19.61 -2.21
N TYR A 51 19.48 18.75 -1.53
CA TYR A 51 18.41 17.99 -2.16
C TYR A 51 17.16 18.86 -2.30
N HIS A 52 16.86 19.25 -3.54
CA HIS A 52 15.64 19.94 -3.92
C HIS A 52 14.41 19.05 -3.66
N GLY A 53 13.25 19.67 -3.44
CA GLY A 53 12.00 18.95 -3.15
C GLY A 53 11.70 17.87 -4.20
N ARG A 54 11.50 16.62 -3.74
CA ARG A 54 11.09 15.51 -4.61
C ARG A 54 9.56 15.50 -4.74
N VAL A 55 9.06 15.54 -5.97
CA VAL A 55 7.65 15.30 -6.30
C VAL A 55 7.56 13.86 -6.80
N ALA A 56 6.74 13.04 -6.17
CA ALA A 56 6.50 11.67 -6.65
C ALA A 56 5.42 11.70 -7.73
N LEU A 57 5.54 10.84 -8.73
CA LEU A 57 4.45 10.59 -9.67
C LEU A 57 3.49 9.55 -9.05
N GLU A 58 2.20 9.77 -9.19
CA GLU A 58 1.15 8.83 -8.83
C GLU A 58 0.26 8.56 -10.04
N THR A 59 -0.14 7.31 -10.22
CA THR A 59 -1.02 6.88 -11.30
C THR A 59 -2.28 6.32 -10.69
N ASP A 60 -3.44 6.87 -11.07
CA ASP A 60 -4.69 6.15 -10.95
C ASP A 60 -4.74 5.06 -12.03
N THR A 61 -4.31 3.85 -11.68
CA THR A 61 -4.31 2.69 -12.60
C THR A 61 -5.71 2.19 -12.93
N THR A 62 -6.76 2.72 -12.27
CA THR A 62 -8.15 2.31 -12.49
C THR A 62 -8.86 3.13 -13.57
N SER A 63 -8.28 4.26 -13.98
CA SER A 63 -8.85 5.12 -15.02
C SER A 63 -8.95 4.39 -16.37
N GLU A 64 -10.16 4.36 -16.93
CA GLU A 64 -10.48 3.74 -18.23
C GLU A 64 -9.67 4.35 -19.40
N VAL A 65 -9.17 5.58 -19.22
CA VAL A 65 -8.32 6.25 -20.22
C VAL A 65 -7.05 5.46 -20.49
N TRP A 66 -6.49 4.76 -19.48
CA TRP A 66 -5.32 3.92 -19.68
C TRP A 66 -5.63 2.73 -20.59
N LYS A 67 -6.76 2.05 -20.37
CA LYS A 67 -7.20 0.91 -21.19
C LYS A 67 -7.52 1.32 -22.63
N ALA A 68 -8.04 2.54 -22.82
CA ALA A 68 -8.34 3.07 -24.15
C ALA A 68 -7.08 3.49 -24.93
N THR A 69 -6.00 3.85 -24.24
CA THR A 69 -4.80 4.44 -24.85
C THR A 69 -3.63 3.46 -24.96
N LEU A 70 -3.44 2.63 -23.94
CA LEU A 70 -2.32 1.72 -23.81
C LEU A 70 -2.67 0.34 -24.34
N ARG A 71 -1.70 -0.33 -24.95
CA ARG A 71 -1.83 -1.68 -25.46
C ARG A 71 -1.12 -2.65 -24.52
N PRO A 72 -1.73 -3.81 -24.23
CA PRO A 72 -1.04 -4.85 -23.50
C PRO A 72 0.24 -5.30 -24.22
N ASN A 73 1.23 -5.70 -23.43
CA ASN A 73 2.57 -6.14 -23.82
C ASN A 73 3.40 -5.13 -24.60
N HIS A 74 3.09 -3.83 -24.47
CA HIS A 74 3.89 -2.74 -25.06
C HIS A 74 4.60 -1.97 -23.95
N THR A 75 5.79 -1.46 -24.28
CA THR A 75 6.59 -0.61 -23.39
C THR A 75 6.41 0.85 -23.76
N TYR A 76 6.22 1.68 -22.74
CA TYR A 76 6.02 3.11 -22.86
C TYR A 76 7.02 3.87 -22.00
N ASP A 77 7.36 5.06 -22.47
CA ASP A 77 8.30 5.98 -21.86
C ASP A 77 7.54 7.24 -21.40
N LEU A 78 7.54 7.50 -20.10
CA LEU A 78 7.17 8.80 -19.53
C LEU A 78 8.42 9.68 -19.49
N ARG A 79 8.36 10.81 -20.19
CA ARG A 79 9.47 11.75 -20.25
C ARG A 79 8.98 13.20 -20.30
N LEU A 80 9.87 14.13 -20.02
CA LEU A 80 9.60 15.54 -20.29
C LEU A 80 9.51 15.77 -21.82
N PRO A 81 8.64 16.68 -22.28
CA PRO A 81 8.53 17.02 -23.69
C PRO A 81 9.89 17.39 -24.29
N GLN A 82 10.21 16.83 -25.46
CA GLN A 82 11.44 17.17 -26.21
C GLN A 82 11.39 18.59 -26.81
N GLY A 83 10.18 19.17 -26.93
CA GLY A 83 10.00 20.56 -27.32
C GLY A 83 10.51 21.53 -26.25
N LYS A 84 11.15 22.62 -26.69
CA LYS A 84 11.59 23.76 -25.86
C LYS A 84 10.41 24.57 -25.31
N GLY A 85 9.44 23.93 -24.66
CA GLY A 85 8.47 24.66 -23.85
C GLY A 85 9.21 25.37 -22.72
N GLU A 86 8.98 26.67 -22.54
CA GLU A 86 9.56 27.42 -21.43
C GLU A 86 8.96 26.91 -20.12
N ALA A 87 9.73 26.11 -19.36
CA ALA A 87 9.39 25.80 -17.98
C ALA A 87 10.05 26.84 -17.07
N TRP A 88 9.26 27.45 -16.20
CA TRP A 88 9.72 28.46 -15.28
C TRP A 88 8.99 28.35 -13.93
N CYS A 89 9.60 28.88 -12.89
CA CYS A 89 9.02 29.00 -11.56
C CYS A 89 9.15 30.44 -11.06
N TYR A 90 8.41 30.77 -10.01
CA TYR A 90 8.44 32.08 -9.36
C TYR A 90 8.15 31.91 -7.87
N TYR A 91 8.48 32.92 -7.07
CA TYR A 91 8.14 32.90 -5.65
C TYR A 91 6.68 33.35 -5.45
N ASN A 92 5.89 32.53 -4.78
CA ASN A 92 4.44 32.78 -4.62
C ASN A 92 4.14 33.90 -3.61
N ASP A 93 5.10 34.29 -2.77
CA ASP A 93 4.98 35.40 -1.82
C ASP A 93 5.05 36.77 -2.50
N THR A 94 5.73 36.90 -3.65
CA THR A 94 5.73 38.12 -4.46
C THR A 94 4.48 38.27 -5.33
N HIS A 95 3.91 37.17 -5.85
CA HIS A 95 2.75 37.21 -6.77
C HIS A 95 1.68 36.16 -6.41
N PRO A 96 0.87 36.40 -5.36
CA PRO A 96 -0.17 35.46 -4.97
C PRO A 96 -1.29 35.41 -6.02
N GLY A 97 -1.48 34.23 -6.62
CA GLY A 97 -2.77 33.83 -7.18
C GLY A 97 -2.88 33.65 -8.69
N ARG A 98 -1.98 34.17 -9.54
CA ARG A 98 -2.04 33.93 -11.00
C ARG A 98 -0.67 33.92 -11.70
N PRO A 99 -0.20 32.76 -12.19
CA PRO A 99 1.04 32.66 -12.95
C PRO A 99 1.06 33.51 -14.23
N SER A 100 -0.11 33.72 -14.85
CA SER A 100 -0.25 34.52 -16.07
C SER A 100 0.16 35.99 -15.90
N GLU A 101 0.19 36.49 -14.65
CA GLU A 101 0.50 37.88 -14.30
C GLU A 101 1.96 38.06 -13.84
N VAL A 102 2.74 36.98 -13.75
CA VAL A 102 4.13 37.02 -13.31
C VAL A 102 5.02 37.64 -14.40
N PRO A 103 5.69 38.78 -14.12
CA PRO A 103 6.61 39.42 -15.07
C PRO A 103 7.75 38.48 -15.50
N LEU A 104 8.18 38.56 -16.76
CA LEU A 104 9.30 37.76 -17.28
C LEU A 104 10.58 37.88 -16.43
N SER A 105 10.81 39.04 -15.82
CA SER A 105 11.96 39.32 -14.95
C SER A 105 11.97 38.54 -13.64
N GLU A 106 10.82 38.01 -13.22
CA GLU A 106 10.65 37.24 -11.99
C GLU A 106 10.51 35.73 -12.24
N ARG A 107 10.47 35.34 -13.51
CA ARG A 107 10.46 33.94 -13.92
C ARG A 107 11.87 33.38 -13.83
N MET A 108 12.05 32.38 -13.01
CA MET A 108 13.28 31.60 -12.92
C MET A 108 13.17 30.39 -13.85
N PRO A 109 14.14 30.14 -14.75
CA PRO A 109 14.09 28.98 -15.63
C PRO A 109 14.18 27.68 -14.82
N VAL A 110 13.32 26.72 -15.14
CA VAL A 110 13.42 25.37 -14.57
C VAL A 110 14.30 24.53 -15.50
N ALA A 111 15.49 24.18 -15.02
CA ALA A 111 16.35 23.23 -15.72
C ALA A 111 15.66 21.86 -15.76
N ARG A 112 15.48 21.33 -16.97
CA ARG A 112 14.98 19.98 -17.19
C ARG A 112 16.17 19.04 -17.25
N GLU A 113 16.22 18.04 -16.37
CA GLU A 113 17.24 17.01 -16.43
C GLU A 113 16.96 16.09 -17.63
N ILE A 114 17.64 16.36 -18.74
CA ILE A 114 17.57 15.56 -19.95
C ILE A 114 18.08 14.14 -19.62
N GLY A 115 17.27 13.12 -19.86
CA GLY A 115 17.61 11.73 -19.56
C GLY A 115 16.78 11.10 -18.43
N THR A 116 15.93 11.85 -17.74
CA THR A 116 14.93 11.28 -16.83
C THR A 116 13.74 10.72 -17.62
N THR A 117 13.91 9.50 -18.13
CA THR A 117 12.83 8.70 -18.74
C THR A 117 12.44 7.59 -17.79
N VAL A 118 11.15 7.46 -17.52
CA VAL A 118 10.59 6.33 -16.78
C VAL A 118 9.95 5.38 -17.78
N SER A 119 10.57 4.23 -18.00
CA SER A 119 10.06 3.19 -18.88
C SER A 119 9.23 2.18 -18.10
N PHE A 120 8.07 1.82 -18.62
CA PHE A 120 7.20 0.80 -18.02
C PHE A 120 6.50 -0.03 -19.10
N THR A 121 6.17 -1.27 -18.77
CA THR A 121 5.44 -2.18 -19.68
C THR A 121 4.03 -2.37 -19.16
N VAL A 122 3.07 -2.31 -20.08
CA VAL A 122 1.66 -2.58 -19.77
C VAL A 122 1.42 -4.06 -19.98
N TYR A 123 0.91 -4.74 -18.96
CA TYR A 123 0.60 -6.15 -19.02
C TYR A 123 -0.91 -6.36 -19.16
N ASP A 124 -1.32 -7.47 -19.78
CA ASP A 124 -2.72 -7.89 -19.88
C ASP A 124 -3.20 -8.64 -18.61
N ASP A 125 -2.46 -8.50 -17.51
CA ASP A 125 -2.83 -9.14 -16.27
C ASP A 125 -4.06 -8.40 -15.68
N PRO A 126 -5.04 -9.15 -15.12
CA PRO A 126 -6.15 -8.54 -14.41
C PRO A 126 -5.67 -7.67 -13.25
N ALA A 127 -6.40 -6.57 -13.00
CA ALA A 127 -6.10 -5.68 -11.88
C ALA A 127 -6.10 -6.45 -10.54
N PRO A 128 -5.23 -6.07 -9.58
CA PRO A 128 -5.25 -6.68 -8.26
C PRO A 128 -6.63 -6.56 -7.61
N PRO A 129 -7.16 -7.65 -7.03
CA PRO A 129 -8.32 -7.60 -6.16
C PRO A 129 -8.10 -6.61 -5.01
N GLN A 130 -9.17 -5.95 -4.58
CA GLN A 130 -9.15 -5.17 -3.35
C GLN A 130 -9.52 -6.08 -2.17
N LEU A 131 -8.84 -5.88 -1.05
CA LEU A 131 -9.19 -6.51 0.22
C LEU A 131 -9.80 -5.48 1.15
N LEU A 132 -10.85 -5.87 1.87
CA LEU A 132 -11.41 -5.11 2.97
C LEU A 132 -11.22 -5.91 4.25
N ALA A 133 -10.50 -5.34 5.22
CA ALA A 133 -10.28 -5.91 6.54
C ALA A 133 -11.19 -5.22 7.57
N THR A 134 -11.89 -6.01 8.38
CA THR A 134 -12.75 -5.53 9.47
C THR A 134 -12.39 -6.21 10.77
N LEU A 135 -12.30 -5.42 11.85
CA LEU A 135 -11.97 -5.90 13.19
C LEU A 135 -13.23 -6.34 13.94
N ARG A 136 -13.13 -7.45 14.65
CA ARG A 136 -14.11 -7.92 15.64
C ARG A 136 -13.37 -8.40 16.89
N LEU A 137 -13.97 -8.15 18.05
CA LEU A 137 -13.45 -8.58 19.34
C LEU A 137 -14.49 -9.45 20.03
N GLU A 138 -14.11 -10.67 20.43
CA GLU A 138 -15.04 -11.64 21.02
C GLU A 138 -14.43 -12.34 22.24
N PRO A 139 -15.09 -12.33 23.41
CA PRO A 139 -16.28 -11.53 23.75
C PRO A 139 -15.95 -10.04 23.90
N GLN A 140 -16.96 -9.15 23.95
CA GLN A 140 -16.77 -7.71 24.19
C GLN A 140 -16.22 -7.36 25.59
N VAL A 141 -16.07 -8.36 26.46
CA VAL A 141 -15.50 -8.23 27.79
C VAL A 141 -14.20 -9.06 27.82
N CYS A 142 -13.07 -8.38 27.95
CA CYS A 142 -11.76 -8.99 28.06
C CYS A 142 -11.45 -9.30 29.53
N HIS A 143 -11.47 -10.58 29.89
CA HIS A 143 -11.12 -10.99 31.26
C HIS A 143 -9.61 -11.11 31.40
N ILE A 144 -8.98 -10.34 32.29
CA ILE A 144 -7.52 -10.44 32.58
C ILE A 144 -7.13 -11.81 33.13
N SER A 145 -8.10 -12.61 33.58
CA SER A 145 -7.88 -14.01 33.95
C SER A 145 -7.43 -14.87 32.75
N GLY A 146 -7.80 -14.49 31.53
CA GLY A 146 -7.69 -15.26 30.29
C GLY A 146 -8.91 -16.14 30.01
N TYR A 147 -9.95 -16.06 30.85
CA TYR A 147 -11.16 -16.86 30.72
C TYR A 147 -12.44 -16.04 30.94
N PRO A 148 -13.39 -16.07 29.98
CA PRO A 148 -13.32 -16.71 28.66
C PRO A 148 -12.18 -16.14 27.79
N PRO A 149 -11.64 -16.93 26.82
CA PRO A 149 -10.59 -16.45 25.93
C PRO A 149 -11.04 -15.22 25.14
N PHE A 150 -10.23 -14.17 25.15
CA PHE A 150 -10.46 -12.96 24.36
C PHE A 150 -9.83 -13.09 22.98
N GLN A 151 -10.63 -12.93 21.94
CA GLN A 151 -10.24 -13.14 20.55
C GLN A 151 -10.20 -11.83 19.79
N ILE A 152 -9.08 -11.58 19.13
CA ILE A 152 -8.92 -10.56 18.11
C ILE A 152 -9.19 -11.25 16.77
N ILE A 153 -10.27 -10.86 16.11
CA ILE A 153 -10.74 -11.47 14.87
C ILE A 153 -10.65 -10.43 13.76
N ILE A 154 -9.94 -10.78 12.69
CA ILE A 154 -9.79 -9.91 11.53
C ILE A 154 -10.38 -10.65 10.33
N GLU A 155 -11.50 -10.13 9.83
CA GLU A 155 -12.23 -10.68 8.70
C GLU A 155 -11.81 -9.94 7.43
N PHE A 156 -11.38 -10.70 6.42
CA PHE A 156 -10.99 -10.20 5.12
C PHE A 156 -12.04 -10.60 4.08
N THR A 157 -12.53 -9.63 3.34
CA THR A 157 -13.41 -9.81 2.17
C THR A 157 -12.74 -9.24 0.93
N THR A 158 -13.21 -9.65 -0.26
CA THR A 158 -12.68 -9.15 -1.53
C THR A 158 -13.81 -8.82 -2.51
N ASP A 159 -13.54 -7.92 -3.44
CA ASP A 159 -14.41 -7.61 -4.57
C ASP A 159 -14.33 -8.65 -5.70
N SER A 160 -13.36 -9.58 -5.65
CA SER A 160 -13.19 -10.56 -6.70
C SER A 160 -14.19 -11.70 -6.65
N LYS A 161 -14.88 -11.94 -7.77
CA LYS A 161 -15.76 -13.12 -7.96
C LYS A 161 -15.01 -14.41 -8.21
N GLN A 162 -13.73 -14.33 -8.58
CA GLN A 162 -12.88 -15.49 -8.79
C GLN A 162 -12.13 -15.81 -7.50
N ILE A 163 -11.79 -17.09 -7.30
CA ILE A 163 -10.93 -17.49 -6.18
C ILE A 163 -9.55 -16.89 -6.40
N VAL A 164 -9.09 -16.15 -5.40
CA VAL A 164 -7.75 -15.58 -5.31
C VAL A 164 -7.01 -16.32 -4.22
N THR A 165 -5.82 -16.83 -4.54
CA THR A 165 -4.88 -17.36 -3.55
C THR A 165 -3.76 -16.35 -3.33
N PHE A 166 -3.42 -16.06 -2.08
CA PHE A 166 -2.32 -15.14 -1.74
C PHE A 166 -1.46 -15.64 -0.58
N ASP A 167 -0.21 -15.19 -0.57
CA ASP A 167 0.81 -15.54 0.41
C ASP A 167 0.83 -14.51 1.56
N LYS A 168 0.57 -14.97 2.78
CA LYS A 168 0.61 -14.15 4.01
C LYS A 168 1.91 -14.30 4.81
N SER A 169 2.89 -15.09 4.35
CA SER A 169 4.10 -15.43 5.13
C SER A 169 5.00 -14.24 5.48
N ARG A 170 4.83 -13.13 4.76
CA ARG A 170 5.56 -11.85 4.95
C ARG A 170 4.72 -10.79 5.65
N THR A 171 3.60 -11.15 6.27
CA THR A 171 2.73 -10.22 7.00
C THR A 171 2.53 -10.65 8.46
N PRO A 172 1.95 -9.77 9.30
CA PRO A 172 1.59 -10.11 10.67
C PRO A 172 0.58 -11.27 10.85
N LEU A 173 0.06 -11.79 9.75
CA LEU A 173 -0.90 -12.88 9.74
C LEU A 173 -0.21 -14.23 9.52
N SER A 174 1.11 -14.24 9.32
CA SER A 174 1.93 -15.41 9.08
C SER A 174 1.95 -16.36 10.29
N SER A 175 2.04 -17.65 10.03
CA SER A 175 2.18 -18.65 11.09
C SER A 175 3.53 -18.56 11.81
N PHE A 176 4.60 -18.29 11.05
CA PHE A 176 5.94 -18.04 11.57
C PHE A 176 6.04 -16.74 12.39
N TRP A 177 5.13 -15.79 12.15
CA TRP A 177 5.18 -14.45 12.74
C TRP A 177 4.70 -14.40 14.20
N LEU A 178 3.82 -15.32 14.61
CA LEU A 178 3.29 -15.39 15.98
C LEU A 178 4.37 -15.61 17.07
N ASP A 179 5.58 -16.01 16.67
CA ASP A 179 6.68 -16.28 17.58
C ASP A 179 7.63 -15.06 17.77
N SER A 180 7.48 -13.99 16.98
CA SER A 180 8.50 -12.93 16.91
C SER A 180 7.98 -11.49 16.84
N HIS A 181 6.69 -11.26 17.07
CA HIS A 181 6.10 -9.92 16.92
C HIS A 181 4.89 -9.72 17.84
N GLY A 182 4.66 -8.50 18.30
CA GLY A 182 3.64 -8.20 19.30
C GLY A 182 2.24 -7.91 18.74
N VAL A 183 1.25 -7.84 19.65
CA VAL A 183 -0.16 -7.58 19.35
C VAL A 183 -0.36 -6.21 18.66
N GLU A 184 0.55 -5.27 18.88
CA GLU A 184 0.58 -3.93 18.27
C GLU A 184 0.60 -3.95 16.74
N GLU A 185 1.11 -5.00 16.10
CA GLU A 185 1.10 -5.10 14.64
C GLU A 185 -0.25 -5.61 14.10
N LEU A 186 -1.14 -6.11 14.96
CA LEU A 186 -2.49 -6.55 14.61
C LEU A 186 -3.52 -5.44 14.89
N ILE A 187 -3.45 -4.82 16.07
CA ILE A 187 -4.37 -3.77 16.51
C ILE A 187 -3.65 -2.60 17.18
N ASP A 188 -4.12 -1.38 16.87
CA ASP A 188 -3.82 -0.20 17.69
C ASP A 188 -4.88 -0.12 18.78
N CYS A 189 -4.48 -0.01 20.05
CA CYS A 189 -5.39 0.00 21.18
C CYS A 189 -5.13 1.21 22.07
N VAL A 190 -6.18 1.95 22.41
CA VAL A 190 -6.13 3.08 23.34
C VAL A 190 -7.07 2.86 24.52
N ASP A 191 -6.68 3.32 25.70
CA ASP A 191 -7.55 3.30 26.88
C ASP A 191 -8.49 4.51 26.93
N GLU A 192 -9.34 4.57 27.96
CA GLU A 192 -10.30 5.66 28.19
C GLU A 192 -9.66 7.06 28.27
N SER A 193 -8.38 7.16 28.60
CA SER A 193 -7.64 8.43 28.65
C SER A 193 -7.06 8.83 27.29
N GLY A 194 -7.14 7.95 26.29
CA GLY A 194 -6.54 8.13 24.98
C GLY A 194 -5.07 7.76 24.93
N GLU A 195 -4.51 7.18 26.00
CA GLU A 195 -3.16 6.63 26.02
C GLU A 195 -3.14 5.27 25.30
N GLU A 196 -2.09 5.04 24.50
CA GLU A 196 -1.87 3.78 23.80
C GLU A 196 -1.54 2.68 24.81
N VAL A 197 -2.12 1.49 24.62
CA VAL A 197 -1.78 0.31 25.41
C VAL A 197 -0.40 -0.17 24.98
N GLU A 198 0.54 -0.20 25.91
CA GLU A 198 1.87 -0.76 25.66
C GLU A 198 1.77 -2.28 25.63
N TRP A 199 2.01 -2.86 24.45
CA TRP A 199 2.08 -4.30 24.27
C TRP A 199 3.51 -4.82 24.49
N PRO A 200 3.67 -6.06 24.97
CA PRO A 200 4.99 -6.63 25.18
C PRO A 200 5.64 -6.88 23.82
N ALA A 201 6.70 -6.13 23.55
CA ALA A 201 7.46 -6.24 22.31
C ALA A 201 8.43 -7.41 22.40
N GLN A 202 8.34 -8.34 21.46
CA GLN A 202 9.34 -9.39 21.27
C GLN A 202 10.15 -9.09 20.01
N PHE A 203 11.46 -8.94 20.16
CA PHE A 203 12.36 -8.71 19.03
C PHE A 203 13.14 -9.98 18.72
N GLY A 204 12.83 -10.62 17.60
CA GLY A 204 13.66 -11.69 17.04
C GLY A 204 14.94 -11.11 16.43
N CYS A 205 16.10 -11.33 17.07
CA CYS A 205 17.40 -11.06 16.46
C CYS A 205 17.83 -12.27 15.64
N PHE A 206 17.80 -12.15 14.32
CA PHE A 206 18.27 -13.20 13.41
C PHE A 206 19.47 -12.71 12.60
N ASP A 207 20.52 -13.53 12.52
CA ASP A 207 21.70 -13.24 11.68
C ASP A 207 21.40 -13.35 10.17
N SER A 208 20.27 -13.97 9.81
CA SER A 208 19.78 -14.13 8.43
C SER A 208 18.25 -14.26 8.42
N ASP A 209 17.61 -14.14 7.26
CA ASP A 209 16.15 -14.30 7.15
C ASP A 209 15.75 -15.71 7.59
N PRO A 210 15.06 -15.88 8.74
CA PRO A 210 14.79 -17.20 9.31
C PRO A 210 13.65 -17.92 8.59
N ARG A 211 12.97 -17.24 7.66
CA ARG A 211 11.85 -17.81 6.90
C ARG A 211 12.35 -18.83 5.88
N PRO A 212 11.57 -19.88 5.61
CA PRO A 212 11.90 -20.83 4.55
C PRO A 212 11.96 -20.12 3.20
N GLU A 213 12.73 -20.70 2.28
CA GLU A 213 12.90 -20.17 0.93
C GLU A 213 11.57 -20.08 0.16
N PHE A 214 10.65 -21.01 0.45
CA PHE A 214 9.27 -20.98 -0.01
C PHE A 214 8.34 -21.13 1.21
N PRO A 215 7.26 -20.34 1.30
CA PRO A 215 6.34 -20.42 2.42
C PRO A 215 5.70 -21.80 2.56
N ASP A 216 5.34 -22.16 3.79
CA ASP A 216 4.54 -23.35 4.02
C ASP A 216 3.16 -23.21 3.39
N ASP A 217 2.57 -24.33 3.01
CA ASP A 217 1.25 -24.33 2.38
C ASP A 217 0.22 -23.61 3.27
N SER A 218 0.33 -23.63 4.61
CA SER A 218 -0.54 -22.91 5.56
C SER A 218 -0.49 -21.38 5.45
N ASP A 219 0.54 -20.80 4.85
CA ASP A 219 0.62 -19.35 4.61
C ASP A 219 -0.05 -18.91 3.31
N PHE A 220 -0.59 -19.84 2.52
CA PHE A 220 -1.43 -19.51 1.38
C PHE A 220 -2.90 -19.54 1.77
N VAL A 221 -3.59 -18.45 1.47
CA VAL A 221 -5.01 -18.22 1.79
C VAL A 221 -5.80 -18.08 0.51
N GLU A 222 -6.98 -18.69 0.47
CA GLU A 222 -7.97 -18.52 -0.59
C GLU A 222 -9.08 -17.56 -0.15
N ILE A 223 -9.47 -16.65 -1.04
CA ILE A 223 -10.56 -15.69 -0.80
C ILE A 223 -11.33 -15.43 -2.10
N SER A 224 -12.62 -15.16 -1.98
CA SER A 224 -13.50 -14.72 -3.08
C SER A 224 -14.67 -13.93 -2.48
N SER A 225 -15.48 -13.27 -3.33
CA SER A 225 -16.61 -12.45 -2.88
C SER A 225 -17.67 -13.22 -2.08
N ASP A 226 -17.72 -14.54 -2.24
CA ASP A 226 -18.58 -15.48 -1.51
C ASP A 226 -17.87 -16.22 -0.37
N ARG A 227 -16.55 -16.02 -0.21
CA ARG A 227 -15.72 -16.71 0.77
C ARG A 227 -14.81 -15.73 1.51
N THR A 228 -15.26 -15.30 2.68
CA THR A 228 -14.48 -14.51 3.63
C THR A 228 -13.35 -15.34 4.22
N TRP A 229 -12.17 -14.73 4.38
CA TRP A 229 -11.11 -15.30 5.20
C TRP A 229 -11.11 -14.67 6.59
N ARG A 230 -11.02 -15.50 7.63
CA ARG A 230 -11.00 -15.06 9.02
C ARG A 230 -9.66 -15.42 9.65
N PHE A 231 -8.95 -14.41 10.13
CA PHE A 231 -7.82 -14.57 11.04
C PHE A 231 -8.31 -14.43 12.48
N VAL A 232 -7.85 -15.32 13.36
CA VAL A 232 -8.22 -15.32 14.78
C VAL A 232 -6.96 -15.43 15.61
N TYR A 233 -6.73 -14.42 16.45
CA TYR A 233 -5.70 -14.42 17.47
C TYR A 233 -6.36 -14.46 18.85
N ILE A 234 -5.90 -15.36 19.71
CA ILE A 234 -6.38 -15.44 21.09
C ILE A 234 -5.37 -14.70 21.95
N LEU A 235 -5.80 -13.61 22.60
CA LEU A 235 -4.96 -12.85 23.50
C LEU A 235 -4.64 -13.70 24.74
N LYS A 236 -3.36 -13.93 24.98
CA LYS A 236 -2.85 -14.74 26.08
C LYS A 236 -2.18 -13.86 27.13
N LYS A 237 -2.07 -14.39 28.35
CA LYS A 237 -1.07 -13.92 29.31
C LYS A 237 0.31 -14.19 28.76
N GLU A 238 1.27 -13.34 29.10
CA GLU A 238 2.65 -13.58 28.72
C GLU A 238 3.08 -14.95 29.27
N SER A 239 3.68 -15.74 28.40
CA SER A 239 4.36 -16.97 28.77
C SER A 239 5.72 -16.91 28.12
N GLN A 240 6.73 -17.54 28.74
CA GLN A 240 8.14 -17.48 28.32
C GLN A 240 8.43 -17.80 26.83
N SER A 241 7.43 -18.21 26.05
CA SER A 241 7.54 -18.60 24.66
C SER A 241 6.43 -18.06 23.73
N ASN A 242 5.50 -17.21 24.18
CA ASN A 242 4.43 -16.68 23.31
C ASN A 242 4.22 -15.20 23.53
N VAL A 243 3.88 -14.51 22.45
CA VAL A 243 3.39 -13.13 22.45
C VAL A 243 2.20 -13.01 23.40
N GLY A 244 2.39 -12.27 24.49
CA GLY A 244 1.42 -12.03 25.54
C GLY A 244 0.57 -10.80 25.26
N GLY A 245 0.24 -10.05 26.30
CA GLY A 245 -0.45 -8.76 26.21
C GLY A 245 -1.68 -8.62 27.11
N LEU A 246 -2.22 -9.75 27.62
CA LEU A 246 -3.41 -9.68 28.45
C LEU A 246 -3.18 -8.96 29.79
N GLU A 247 -1.98 -9.07 30.36
CA GLU A 247 -1.61 -8.44 31.63
C GLU A 247 -1.34 -6.94 31.54
N ASP A 248 -1.09 -6.44 30.34
CA ASP A 248 -0.85 -5.01 30.08
C ASP A 248 -2.17 -4.22 29.99
N LEU A 249 -3.30 -4.93 29.88
CA LEU A 249 -4.63 -4.33 29.96
C LEU A 249 -5.00 -4.04 31.42
N ARG A 250 -5.46 -2.81 31.67
CA ARG A 250 -5.86 -2.36 33.01
C ARG A 250 -7.31 -2.72 33.30
N ALA A 251 -7.52 -3.59 34.28
CA ALA A 251 -8.86 -3.98 34.72
C ALA A 251 -9.71 -2.76 35.15
N GLY A 252 -11.01 -2.82 34.83
CA GLY A 252 -11.97 -1.76 35.11
C GLY A 252 -11.99 -0.64 34.07
N LYS A 253 -11.12 -0.68 33.05
CA LYS A 253 -11.09 0.33 31.97
C LYS A 253 -11.87 -0.10 30.73
N MET A 254 -12.36 0.90 30.00
CA MET A 254 -12.79 0.74 28.63
C MET A 254 -11.60 0.95 27.69
N SER A 255 -11.48 0.11 26.67
CA SER A 255 -10.47 0.21 25.64
C SER A 255 -11.12 0.27 24.27
N ARG A 256 -10.46 0.96 23.34
CA ARG A 256 -10.88 1.09 21.95
C ARG A 256 -9.77 0.61 21.04
N ALA A 257 -10.08 -0.35 20.16
CA ALA A 257 -9.15 -0.93 19.23
C ALA A 257 -9.50 -0.64 17.77
N THR A 258 -8.48 -0.45 16.95
CA THR A 258 -8.56 -0.40 15.49
C THR A 258 -7.56 -1.37 14.88
N ILE A 259 -7.73 -1.73 13.61
CA ILE A 259 -6.70 -2.49 12.89
C ILE A 259 -5.42 -1.66 12.81
N ALA A 260 -4.30 -2.25 13.23
CA ALA A 260 -3.01 -1.58 13.19
C ALA A 260 -2.62 -1.21 11.76
N GLY A 261 -2.05 -0.02 11.57
CA GLY A 261 -1.59 0.45 10.26
C GLY A 261 -0.59 -0.51 9.59
N ASP A 262 0.23 -1.21 10.38
CA ASP A 262 1.21 -2.18 9.90
C ASP A 262 0.58 -3.47 9.35
N LEU A 263 -0.64 -3.82 9.78
CA LEU A 263 -1.40 -4.91 9.19
C LEU A 263 -1.90 -4.57 7.79
N VAL A 264 -2.14 -3.29 7.51
CA VAL A 264 -2.70 -2.75 6.26
C VAL A 264 -1.66 -2.74 5.13
N ARG A 265 -0.59 -3.53 5.26
CA ARG A 265 0.40 -3.72 4.19
C ARG A 265 -0.21 -4.47 3.01
N LYS A 266 0.34 -4.21 1.83
CA LYS A 266 -0.11 -4.85 0.59
C LYS A 266 0.32 -6.32 0.57
N PHE A 267 -0.47 -7.19 -0.07
CA PHE A 267 -0.06 -8.56 -0.37
C PHE A 267 0.52 -8.62 -1.80
N PRO A 268 1.85 -8.68 -1.94
CA PRO A 268 2.48 -8.57 -3.25
C PRO A 268 2.53 -9.91 -4.00
N LYS A 269 2.20 -11.02 -3.33
CA LYS A 269 2.20 -12.38 -3.90
C LYS A 269 0.79 -12.94 -3.88
N TRP A 270 0.14 -12.90 -5.04
CA TRP A 270 -1.22 -13.38 -5.21
C TRP A 270 -1.43 -13.91 -6.64
N LEU A 271 -2.37 -14.85 -6.80
CA LEU A 271 -2.73 -15.50 -8.06
C LEU A 271 -4.22 -15.84 -8.08
N TYR A 272 -4.84 -15.82 -9.26
CA TYR A 272 -6.14 -16.45 -9.44
C TYR A 272 -6.03 -17.97 -9.48
N GLY A 273 -6.99 -18.65 -8.88
CA GLY A 273 -7.07 -20.10 -8.83
C GLY A 273 -7.04 -20.65 -7.41
N GLN A 274 -7.31 -21.95 -7.30
CA GLN A 274 -7.31 -22.66 -6.03
C GLN A 274 -5.88 -22.93 -5.57
N LYS A 275 -5.69 -22.87 -4.26
CA LYS A 275 -4.45 -23.18 -3.56
C LYS A 275 -3.93 -24.56 -3.91
N GLU A 276 -4.81 -25.56 -4.01
CA GLU A 276 -4.43 -26.94 -4.37
C GLU A 276 -3.69 -26.99 -5.70
N ASP A 277 -4.25 -26.35 -6.74
CA ASP A 277 -3.64 -26.31 -8.07
C ASP A 277 -2.37 -25.46 -8.08
N LEU A 278 -2.41 -24.30 -7.41
CA LEU A 278 -1.31 -23.34 -7.37
C LEU A 278 -0.12 -23.82 -6.52
N LEU A 279 -0.33 -24.78 -5.62
CA LEU A 279 0.72 -25.41 -4.82
C LEU A 279 0.99 -26.86 -5.26
N LYS A 280 0.47 -27.30 -6.40
CA LYS A 280 0.81 -28.62 -6.92
C LYS A 280 2.21 -28.65 -7.54
N GLY A 281 2.92 -29.76 -7.34
CA GLY A 281 4.20 -30.06 -7.98
C GLY A 281 5.40 -29.97 -7.03
N THR A 282 6.58 -30.00 -7.63
CA THR A 282 7.88 -29.86 -6.96
C THR A 282 8.08 -28.43 -6.42
N LEU A 283 9.04 -28.27 -5.52
CA LEU A 283 9.39 -26.96 -4.95
C LEU A 283 9.82 -25.96 -6.05
N GLU A 284 10.57 -26.42 -7.03
CA GLU A 284 11.02 -25.64 -8.18
C GLU A 284 9.83 -25.17 -9.04
N GLU A 285 8.84 -26.04 -9.25
CA GLU A 285 7.62 -25.68 -9.97
C GLU A 285 6.78 -24.66 -9.20
N LYS A 286 6.64 -24.85 -7.87
CA LYS A 286 5.99 -23.88 -6.96
C LYS A 286 6.68 -22.52 -7.05
N LYS A 287 8.00 -22.48 -6.87
CA LYS A 287 8.82 -21.26 -6.94
C LYS A 287 8.73 -20.56 -8.29
N ARG A 288 8.70 -21.31 -9.39
CA ARG A 288 8.54 -20.73 -10.73
C ARG A 288 7.15 -20.12 -10.92
N ARG A 289 6.10 -20.80 -10.45
CA ARG A 289 4.70 -20.33 -10.57
C ARG A 289 4.43 -19.09 -9.72
N TRP A 290 4.96 -19.08 -8.51
CA TRP A 290 4.90 -17.98 -7.54
C TRP A 290 6.09 -17.02 -7.65
N GLY A 291 6.88 -17.16 -8.72
CA GLY A 291 8.03 -16.32 -9.02
C GLY A 291 7.57 -14.87 -9.07
N PHE A 292 8.19 -14.06 -8.22
CA PHE A 292 7.80 -12.68 -7.99
C PHE A 292 8.10 -11.84 -9.23
N ASP A 293 7.07 -11.52 -10.02
CA ASP A 293 7.14 -10.46 -11.01
C ASP A 293 6.29 -9.29 -10.51
N THR A 294 6.82 -8.57 -9.51
CA THR A 294 6.19 -7.38 -8.95
C THR A 294 5.95 -6.28 -9.97
N GLN A 295 6.62 -6.33 -11.11
CA GLN A 295 6.40 -5.37 -12.18
C GLN A 295 5.11 -5.69 -12.97
N LYS A 296 4.58 -6.91 -12.89
CA LYS A 296 3.42 -7.36 -13.67
C LYS A 296 2.08 -7.27 -12.94
N ARG A 297 1.99 -7.86 -11.75
CA ARG A 297 0.69 -8.15 -11.10
C ARG A 297 0.34 -7.21 -9.95
N GLY A 298 1.09 -6.14 -9.74
CA GLY A 298 0.83 -5.19 -8.65
C GLY A 298 0.78 -5.87 -7.28
N SER A 299 0.04 -5.30 -6.33
CA SER A 299 -0.17 -5.90 -5.01
C SER A 299 -1.62 -5.69 -4.59
N MET A 300 -2.21 -6.66 -3.91
CA MET A 300 -3.55 -6.48 -3.35
C MET A 300 -3.46 -5.49 -2.19
N GLU A 301 -4.21 -4.40 -2.29
CA GLU A 301 -4.29 -3.40 -1.23
C GLU A 301 -5.36 -3.80 -0.22
N VAL A 302 -5.02 -3.63 1.05
CA VAL A 302 -5.97 -3.81 2.16
C VAL A 302 -6.52 -2.44 2.50
N LYS A 303 -7.85 -2.33 2.51
CA LYS A 303 -8.56 -1.19 3.09
C LYS A 303 -9.09 -1.63 4.46
N VAL A 304 -8.91 -0.77 5.45
CA VAL A 304 -9.57 -0.97 6.75
C VAL A 304 -11.01 -0.48 6.62
N GLY A 305 -11.95 -1.35 6.97
CA GLY A 305 -13.37 -1.05 7.05
C GLY A 305 -13.88 -1.16 8.49
N GLY A 306 -15.02 -0.51 8.73
CA GLY A 306 -15.69 -0.51 10.03
C GLY A 306 -15.23 0.61 10.95
N GLU A 307 -15.96 0.75 12.06
CA GLU A 307 -15.65 1.68 13.14
C GLU A 307 -14.69 1.04 14.15
N PRO A 308 -13.97 1.84 14.95
CA PRO A 308 -13.22 1.32 16.09
C PRO A 308 -14.10 0.46 17.01
N MET A 309 -13.52 -0.62 17.54
CA MET A 309 -14.21 -1.56 18.42
C MET A 309 -13.93 -1.24 19.89
N GLU A 310 -14.96 -1.09 20.69
CA GLU A 310 -14.84 -0.89 22.14
C GLU A 310 -15.01 -2.21 22.90
N PHE A 311 -14.23 -2.38 23.97
CA PHE A 311 -14.33 -3.54 24.86
C PHE A 311 -13.96 -3.17 26.30
N GLN A 312 -14.59 -3.84 27.25
CA GLN A 312 -14.34 -3.63 28.68
C GLN A 312 -13.31 -4.64 29.19
N VAL A 313 -12.33 -4.18 29.97
CA VAL A 313 -11.36 -5.04 30.65
C VAL A 313 -11.85 -5.33 32.07
N VAL A 314 -11.92 -6.60 32.48
CA VAL A 314 -12.37 -7.03 33.81
C VAL A 314 -11.45 -8.06 34.45
#